data_AF-T0YNF3-F1
#
_entry.id   AF-T0YNF3-F1
#
_cell.length_a   1.000
_cell.length_b   1.000
_cell.length_c   1.000
_cell.angle_alpha   90.00
_cell.angle_beta   90.00
_cell.angle_gamma   90.00
#
_symmetry.space_group_name_H-M   'P 1'
#
loop_
_entity.id
_entity.type
_entity.pdbx_description
1 polymer ?
#
loop_
_entity_poly.entity_id
_entity_poly.type
_entity_poly.pdbx_seq_one_letter_code
_entity_poly.pdbx_strand_id
1 'polypeptide(L)'
;RSDDGQHIVIRPLAYVAEAEIAEYAALRAFPIIPCSLCGSQENLQRKQVRQMMDAWERQHPGRLETIFRALGNVVPAQLADRDLFDFAALGARGNTPAPDAHAWLAGVPHELAAATA
;
A
#
# COMPACT_ATOMS: atom_id res chain seq x y z
N ARG A 1 -4.24 7.68 -16.25
CA ARG A 1 -4.02 7.72 -17.71
C ARG A 1 -4.49 6.37 -18.24
N SER A 2 -5.19 6.33 -19.37
CA SER A 2 -5.50 5.07 -20.06
C SER A 2 -4.18 4.38 -20.45
N ASP A 3 -4.19 3.06 -20.55
CA ASP A 3 -2.98 2.26 -20.78
C ASP A 3 -2.29 2.62 -22.11
N ASP A 4 -3.06 3.14 -23.08
CA ASP A 4 -2.62 3.67 -24.38
C ASP A 4 -2.17 5.14 -24.34
N GLY A 5 -2.28 5.80 -23.19
CA GLY A 5 -1.86 7.19 -23.00
C GLY A 5 -2.81 8.25 -23.55
N GLN A 6 -3.90 7.87 -24.23
CA GLN A 6 -4.78 8.79 -24.97
C GLN A 6 -5.84 9.45 -24.08
N HIS A 7 -6.21 8.80 -22.98
CA HIS A 7 -7.26 9.29 -22.08
C HIS A 7 -6.75 9.53 -20.65
N ILE A 8 -7.38 10.46 -19.96
CA ILE A 8 -7.18 10.70 -18.53
C ILE A 8 -8.38 10.13 -17.78
N VAL A 9 -8.12 9.20 -16.88
CA VAL A 9 -9.15 8.63 -15.99
C VAL A 9 -9.30 9.56 -14.80
N ILE A 10 -10.46 10.20 -14.68
CA ILE A 10 -10.84 10.98 -13.50
C ILE A 10 -11.71 10.12 -12.58
N ARG A 11 -11.41 10.15 -11.27
CA ARG A 11 -12.16 9.40 -10.25
C ARG A 11 -12.74 10.37 -9.20
N PRO A 12 -13.79 11.13 -9.55
CA PRO A 12 -14.34 12.16 -8.66
C PRO A 12 -14.87 11.60 -7.32
N LEU A 13 -15.29 10.34 -7.30
CA LEU A 13 -15.83 9.66 -6.12
C LEU A 13 -14.79 8.83 -5.35
N ALA A 14 -13.49 8.94 -5.66
CA ALA A 14 -12.47 8.09 -5.05
C ALA A 14 -12.33 8.25 -3.52
N TYR A 15 -12.78 9.38 -2.98
CA TYR A 15 -12.65 9.74 -1.57
C TYR A 15 -13.99 9.67 -0.80
N VAL A 16 -15.06 9.21 -1.45
CA VAL A 16 -16.41 9.15 -0.86
C VAL A 16 -16.74 7.71 -0.48
N ALA A 17 -17.31 7.51 0.70
CA ALA A 17 -17.69 6.18 1.17
C ALA A 17 -18.82 5.59 0.32
N GLU A 18 -18.82 4.27 0.14
CA GLU A 18 -19.86 3.58 -0.66
C GLU A 18 -21.28 3.80 -0.09
N ALA A 19 -21.41 3.84 1.24
CA ALA A 19 -22.67 4.10 1.91
C ALA A 19 -23.25 5.49 1.58
N GLU A 20 -22.40 6.52 1.56
CA GLU A 20 -22.80 7.89 1.23
C GLU A 20 -23.21 8.01 -0.25
N ILE A 21 -22.51 7.30 -1.16
CA ILE A 21 -22.88 7.27 -2.57
C ILE A 21 -24.26 6.61 -2.75
N ALA A 22 -24.54 5.53 -2.02
CA ALA A 22 -25.83 4.84 -2.06
C ALA A 22 -26.97 5.71 -1.50
N GLU A 23 -26.72 6.40 -0.39
CA GLU A 23 -27.67 7.35 0.19
C GLU A 23 -27.97 8.51 -0.77
N TYR A 24 -26.93 9.11 -1.35
CA TYR A 24 -27.08 10.16 -2.35
C TYR A 24 -27.86 9.67 -3.58
N ALA A 25 -27.58 8.46 -4.07
CA ALA A 25 -28.31 7.87 -5.18
C ALA A 25 -29.80 7.69 -4.86
N ALA A 26 -30.15 7.28 -3.63
CA ALA A 26 -31.53 7.18 -3.19
C ALA A 26 -32.22 8.56 -3.13
N LEU A 27 -31.57 9.57 -2.55
CA LEU A 27 -32.08 10.95 -2.48
C LEU A 27 -32.32 11.57 -3.87
N ARG A 28 -31.46 11.24 -4.83
CA ARG A 28 -31.56 11.72 -6.22
C ARG A 28 -32.42 10.82 -7.11
N ALA A 29 -32.99 9.75 -6.56
CA ALA A 29 -33.77 8.74 -7.29
C ALA A 29 -33.03 8.15 -8.51
N PHE A 30 -31.71 7.94 -8.38
CA PHE A 30 -30.95 7.25 -9.42
C PHE A 30 -31.18 5.73 -9.35
N PRO A 31 -31.43 5.04 -10.49
CA PRO A 31 -31.59 3.60 -10.49
C PRO A 31 -30.26 2.92 -10.21
N ILE A 32 -30.21 2.11 -9.15
CA ILE A 32 -29.05 1.27 -8.83
C ILE A 32 -29.20 -0.07 -9.55
N ILE A 33 -28.30 -0.36 -10.47
CA ILE A 33 -28.30 -1.60 -11.26
C ILE A 33 -27.56 -2.69 -10.46
N PRO A 34 -28.18 -3.86 -10.21
CA PRO A 34 -27.53 -4.92 -9.46
C PRO A 34 -26.37 -5.54 -10.26
N CYS A 35 -25.27 -5.83 -9.57
CA CYS A 35 -24.07 -6.48 -10.13
C CYS A 35 -24.31 -7.97 -10.50
N SER A 36 -25.55 -8.44 -10.54
CA SER A 36 -25.93 -9.81 -10.94
C SER A 36 -26.14 -9.98 -12.44
N LEU A 37 -26.10 -8.90 -13.22
CA LEU A 37 -26.42 -8.92 -14.66
C LEU A 37 -25.27 -9.37 -15.56
N CYS A 38 -24.04 -9.40 -15.04
CA CYS A 38 -22.90 -9.97 -15.73
C CYS A 38 -22.78 -11.47 -15.35
N GLY A 39 -23.09 -12.35 -16.32
CA GLY A 39 -23.22 -13.81 -16.15
C GLY A 39 -21.95 -14.58 -15.75
N SER A 40 -20.88 -13.90 -15.34
CA SER A 40 -19.69 -14.49 -14.76
C SER A 40 -19.26 -13.67 -13.53
N GLN A 41 -19.88 -13.91 -12.37
CA GLN A 41 -19.30 -13.46 -11.10
C GLN A 41 -18.10 -14.34 -10.73
N GLU A 42 -17.02 -14.27 -11.52
CA GLU A 42 -15.75 -14.97 -11.24
C GLU A 42 -15.03 -14.41 -10.00
N ASN A 43 -15.39 -13.20 -9.55
CA ASN A 43 -14.73 -12.55 -8.42
C ASN A 43 -15.39 -12.83 -7.06
N LEU A 44 -15.49 -14.10 -6.67
CA LEU A 44 -15.73 -14.48 -5.27
C LEU A 44 -14.74 -13.78 -4.33
N GLN A 45 -13.50 -13.57 -4.80
CA GLN A 45 -12.47 -12.81 -4.10
C GLN A 45 -12.90 -11.38 -3.77
N ARG A 46 -13.58 -10.67 -4.69
CA ARG A 46 -14.05 -9.30 -4.41
C ARG A 46 -15.11 -9.28 -3.32
N LYS A 47 -16.03 -10.26 -3.31
CA LYS A 47 -17.01 -10.40 -2.23
C LYS A 47 -16.34 -10.74 -0.89
N GLN A 48 -15.35 -11.62 -0.91
CA GLN A 48 -14.60 -12.00 0.28
C GLN A 48 -13.80 -10.84 0.87
N VAL A 49 -13.11 -10.06 0.02
CA VAL A 49 -12.40 -8.85 0.43
C VAL A 49 -13.37 -7.81 0.99
N ARG A 50 -14.54 -7.62 0.37
CA ARG A 50 -15.58 -6.74 0.92
C ARG A 50 -16.03 -7.19 2.31
N GLN A 51 -16.28 -8.48 2.50
CA GLN A 51 -16.66 -9.02 3.82
C GLN A 51 -15.58 -8.81 4.88
N MET A 52 -14.30 -8.96 4.51
CA MET A 52 -13.16 -8.71 5.38
C MET A 52 -13.09 -7.22 5.78
N MET A 53 -13.23 -6.33 4.81
CA MET A 53 -13.29 -4.89 5.03
C MET A 53 -14.45 -4.50 5.96
N ASP A 54 -15.66 -4.99 5.70
CA ASP A 54 -16.84 -4.71 6.53
C ASP A 54 -16.65 -5.25 7.97
N ALA A 55 -15.98 -6.40 8.13
CA ALA A 55 -15.67 -6.94 9.45
C ALA A 55 -14.66 -6.08 10.21
N TRP A 56 -13.65 -5.56 9.52
CA TRP A 56 -12.67 -4.64 10.10
C TRP A 56 -13.29 -3.32 10.53
N GLU A 57 -14.21 -2.76 9.73
CA GLU A 57 -14.92 -1.53 10.10
C GLU A 57 -15.79 -1.72 11.34
N ARG A 58 -16.50 -2.85 11.42
CA ARG A 58 -17.33 -3.20 12.58
C ARG A 58 -16.51 -3.38 13.87
N GLN A 59 -15.31 -3.95 13.77
CA GLN A 59 -14.43 -4.14 14.92
C GLN A 59 -13.71 -2.84 15.31
N HIS A 60 -13.35 -2.02 14.34
CA HIS A 60 -12.59 -0.79 14.52
C HIS A 60 -13.09 0.29 13.56
N PRO A 61 -14.05 1.13 13.99
CA PRO A 61 -14.55 2.23 13.17
C PRO A 61 -13.42 3.17 12.75
N GLY A 62 -13.37 3.57 11.49
CA GLY A 62 -12.31 4.43 10.94
C GLY A 62 -11.12 3.67 10.32
N ARG A 63 -11.14 2.34 10.36
CA ARG A 63 -10.01 1.52 9.89
C ARG A 63 -9.91 1.54 8.37
N LEU A 64 -11.03 1.54 7.65
CA LEU A 64 -11.00 1.63 6.19
C LEU A 64 -10.39 2.94 5.69
N GLU A 65 -10.73 4.09 6.29
CA GLU A 65 -10.15 5.38 5.92
C GLU A 65 -8.66 5.42 6.23
N THR A 66 -8.24 4.78 7.32
CA THR A 66 -6.82 4.67 7.69
C THR A 66 -6.05 3.84 6.65
N ILE A 67 -6.60 2.69 6.24
CA ILE A 67 -6.01 1.86 5.17
C ILE A 67 -5.96 2.65 3.86
N PHE A 68 -7.05 3.34 3.50
CA PHE A 68 -7.09 4.14 2.28
C PHE A 68 -6.04 5.27 2.28
N ARG A 69 -5.86 5.97 3.41
CA ARG A 69 -4.80 6.97 3.58
C ARG A 69 -3.40 6.36 3.48
N ALA A 70 -3.19 5.17 4.05
CA ALA A 70 -1.90 4.48 3.98
C ALA A 70 -1.51 4.12 2.55
N LEU A 71 -2.48 3.75 1.69
CA LEU A 71 -2.22 3.49 0.27
C LEU A 71 -1.73 4.74 -0.49
N GLY A 72 -2.10 5.94 -0.05
CA GLY A 72 -1.64 7.20 -0.64
C GLY A 72 -0.30 7.70 -0.09
N ASN A 73 0.13 7.21 1.08
CA ASN A 73 1.36 7.64 1.74
C ASN A 73 2.34 6.47 1.87
N VAL A 74 2.91 6.07 0.74
CA VAL A 74 3.85 4.96 0.66
C VAL A 74 5.26 5.44 0.99
N VAL A 75 5.85 4.89 2.05
CA VAL A 75 7.25 5.11 2.41
C VAL A 75 8.08 3.91 1.91
N PRO A 76 8.98 4.07 0.92
CA PRO A 76 9.74 2.96 0.34
C PRO A 76 10.48 2.09 1.36
N ALA A 77 11.05 2.71 2.39
CA ALA A 77 11.75 2.00 3.48
C ALA A 77 10.86 1.01 4.25
N GLN A 78 9.53 1.18 4.22
CA GLN A 78 8.58 0.29 4.90
C GLN A 78 8.08 -0.86 4.02
N LEU A 79 8.36 -0.83 2.70
CA LEU A 79 7.89 -1.85 1.76
C LEU A 79 8.79 -3.09 1.69
N ALA A 80 9.91 -3.11 2.43
CA ALA A 80 10.92 -4.18 2.38
C ALA A 80 11.41 -4.51 0.96
N ASP A 81 11.30 -3.55 0.05
CA ASP A 81 11.65 -3.67 -1.35
C ASP A 81 13.03 -3.04 -1.59
N ARG A 82 14.00 -3.89 -1.97
CA ARG A 82 15.40 -3.49 -2.16
C ARG A 82 15.62 -2.61 -3.40
N ASP A 83 14.73 -2.70 -4.38
CA ASP A 83 14.80 -1.87 -5.59
C ASP A 83 14.25 -0.47 -5.31
N LEU A 84 13.28 -0.36 -4.40
CA LEU A 84 12.69 0.91 -3.97
C LEU A 84 13.47 1.59 -2.83
N PHE A 85 14.22 0.84 -2.01
CA PHE A 85 15.02 1.39 -0.92
C PHE A 85 16.34 0.62 -0.71
N ASP A 86 17.46 1.34 -0.76
CA ASP A 86 18.78 0.74 -0.53
C ASP A 86 19.04 0.50 0.96
N PHE A 87 18.61 -0.68 1.42
CA PHE A 87 18.88 -1.14 2.79
C PHE A 87 20.37 -1.40 3.05
N ALA A 88 21.20 -1.63 2.03
CA ALA A 88 22.62 -1.93 2.20
C ALA A 88 23.44 -0.68 2.56
N ALA A 89 22.98 0.50 2.13
CA ALA A 89 23.57 1.78 2.51
C ALA A 89 23.15 2.26 3.92
N LEU A 90 22.24 1.56 4.61
CA LEU A 90 21.84 1.91 5.98
C LEU A 90 23.05 1.79 6.93
N GLY A 91 23.49 2.92 7.48
CA GLY A 91 24.62 2.98 8.41
C GLY A 91 25.92 3.52 7.80
N ALA A 92 25.98 3.70 6.48
CA ALA A 92 27.08 4.41 5.82
C ALA A 92 26.96 5.93 6.06
N ARG A 93 27.19 6.38 7.29
CA ARG A 93 27.36 7.82 7.59
C ARG A 93 28.84 8.16 7.42
N GLY A 94 29.17 9.01 6.45
CA GLY A 94 30.54 9.47 6.20
C GLY A 94 31.44 8.43 5.51
N ASN A 95 32.75 8.51 5.75
CA ASN A 95 33.78 7.60 5.20
C ASN A 95 33.82 6.22 5.90
N THR A 96 32.68 5.76 6.43
CA THR A 96 32.59 4.45 7.09
C THR A 96 32.51 3.38 6.02
N PRO A 97 33.47 2.45 5.92
CA PRO A 97 33.44 1.37 4.94
C PRO A 97 32.12 0.60 5.06
N ALA A 98 31.56 0.17 3.93
CA ALA A 98 30.36 -0.67 3.94
C ALA A 98 30.61 -1.90 4.83
N PRO A 99 29.67 -2.27 5.72
CA PRO A 99 29.88 -3.40 6.61
C PRO A 99 30.06 -4.68 5.79
N ASP A 100 31.23 -5.29 5.91
CA ASP A 100 31.54 -6.58 5.29
C ASP A 100 30.85 -7.71 6.04
N ALA A 101 30.03 -8.48 5.33
CA ALA A 101 29.32 -9.64 5.87
C ALA A 101 30.29 -10.70 6.41
N HIS A 102 31.49 -10.82 5.83
CA HIS A 102 32.52 -11.73 6.34
C HIS A 102 33.09 -11.25 7.68
N ALA A 103 33.34 -9.95 7.85
CA ALA A 103 33.79 -9.38 9.12
C ALA A 103 32.76 -9.57 10.26
N TRP A 104 31.46 -9.45 9.95
CA TRP A 104 30.37 -9.69 10.90
C TRP A 104 30.29 -11.15 11.37
N LEU A 105 30.41 -12.11 10.45
CA LEU A 105 30.36 -13.54 10.77
C LEU A 105 31.64 -14.04 11.46
N ALA A 106 32.77 -13.37 11.23
CA ALA A 106 34.04 -13.69 11.85
C ALA A 106 34.18 -13.19 13.30
N GLY A 107 33.19 -12.46 13.83
CA GLY A 107 33.18 -11.99 15.23
C GLY A 107 34.29 -10.98 15.55
N VAL A 108 34.79 -10.26 14.55
CA VAL A 108 35.90 -9.32 14.73
C VAL A 108 35.38 -8.04 15.41
N PRO A 109 35.93 -7.62 16.56
CA PRO A 109 35.52 -6.36 17.19
C PRO A 109 35.76 -5.17 16.27
N HIS A 110 34.79 -4.25 16.22
CA HIS A 110 34.79 -3.04 15.36
C HIS A 110 35.98 -2.08 15.60
N GLU A 111 36.84 -2.33 16.59
CA GLU A 111 37.96 -1.46 16.96
C GLU A 111 39.19 -1.58 16.05
N LEU A 112 39.32 -2.61 15.20
CA LEU A 112 40.52 -2.80 14.36
C LEU A 112 40.42 -2.28 12.91
N ALA A 113 39.26 -1.77 12.48
CA ALA A 113 39.10 -1.26 11.10
C ALA A 113 39.65 0.17 10.91
N ALA A 114 40.01 0.89 11.99
CA ALA A 114 40.52 2.26 11.92
C ALA A 114 42.06 2.37 11.90
N ALA A 115 42.80 1.26 11.98
CA ALA A 115 44.25 1.27 12.26
C ALA A 115 45.16 0.98 11.06
N THR A 116 44.65 0.97 9.82
CA THR A 116 45.49 0.89 8.62
C THR A 116 45.04 1.91 7.59
N ALA A 117 45.48 3.15 7.82
CA ALA A 117 45.68 4.16 6.78
C ALA A 117 47.13 4.07 6.29
#